data_AF-A0A4V1UI27-F1
#
_entry.id   AF-A0A4V1UI27-F1
#
_cell.length_a   1.000
_cell.length_b   1.000
_cell.length_c   1.000
_cell.angle_alpha   90.00
_cell.angle_beta   90.00
_cell.angle_gamma   90.00
#
_symmetry.space_group_name_H-M   'P 1'
#
loop_
_entity.id
_entity.type
_entity.pdbx_description
1 polymer ?
#
loop_
_entity_poly.entity_id
_entity_poly.type
_entity_poly.pdbx_seq_one_letter_code
_entity_poly.pdbx_strand_id
1 'polypeptide(L)' 'VRVQLGLTAEQMPLACVLEGGTWAAGRALAQQLHGGKPPLNIESDGTVF' A
#
# COMPACT_ATOMS: atom_id res chain seq x y z
N VAL A 1 3.88 2.30 15.57
CA VAL A 1 3.45 3.40 14.67
C VAL A 1 2.65 4.47 15.37
N ARG A 2 1.44 4.23 15.91
CA ARG A 2 0.64 5.26 16.62
C ARG A 2 1.40 6.00 17.71
N VAL A 3 2.00 5.27 18.64
CA VAL A 3 2.84 5.83 19.72
C VAL A 3 4.02 6.63 19.16
N GLN A 4 4.66 6.15 18.10
CA GLN A 4 5.80 6.82 17.47
C GLN A 4 5.38 8.14 16.78
N LEU A 5 4.13 8.23 16.32
CA LEU A 5 3.56 9.41 15.66
C LEU A 5 2.74 10.30 16.62
N GLY A 6 2.59 9.90 17.89
CA GLY A 6 1.76 10.62 18.86
C GLY A 6 0.26 10.64 18.53
N LEU A 7 -0.25 9.63 17.80
CA LEU A 7 -1.65 9.56 17.36
C LEU A 7 -2.49 8.60 18.18
N THR A 8 -3.77 8.93 18.38
CA THR A 8 -4.75 8.02 18.99
C THR A 8 -5.27 6.96 18.00
N ALA A 9 -6.07 6.02 18.49
CA ALA A 9 -6.69 5.01 17.65
C ALA A 9 -7.75 5.59 16.70
N GLU A 10 -8.41 6.66 17.11
CA GLU A 10 -9.42 7.39 16.33
C GLU A 10 -8.77 8.20 15.21
N GLN A 11 -7.61 8.83 15.50
CA GLN A 11 -6.84 9.58 14.51
C GLN A 11 -6.13 8.67 13.50
N MET A 12 -5.85 7.43 13.87
CA MET A 12 -5.22 6.45 12.98
C MET A 12 -5.85 5.06 13.15
N PRO A 13 -7.04 4.81 12.59
CA PRO A 13 -7.74 3.53 12.73
C PRO A 13 -6.91 2.33 12.27
N LEU A 14 -7.21 1.14 12.79
CA LEU A 14 -6.44 -0.07 12.48
C LEU A 14 -6.48 -0.37 10.97
N ALA A 15 -7.63 -0.12 10.33
CA ALA A 15 -7.80 -0.28 8.89
C ALA A 15 -6.75 0.49 8.09
N CYS A 16 -6.49 1.76 8.40
CA CYS A 16 -5.48 2.57 7.70
C CYS A 16 -4.06 2.01 7.88
N VAL A 17 -3.73 1.51 9.08
CA VAL A 17 -2.43 0.87 9.34
C VAL A 17 -2.27 -0.39 8.50
N LEU A 18 -3.32 -1.21 8.43
CA LEU A 18 -3.30 -2.46 7.66
C LEU A 18 -3.25 -2.21 6.16
N GLU A 19 -4.01 -1.23 5.65
CA GLU A 19 -4.00 -0.86 4.24
C GLU A 19 -2.60 -0.41 3.80
N GLY A 20 -2.03 0.59 4.50
CA GLY A 20 -0.70 1.09 4.18
C GLY A 20 0.40 0.03 4.36
N GLY A 21 0.31 -0.77 5.42
CA GLY A 21 1.27 -1.83 5.70
C GLY A 21 1.22 -2.97 4.67
N THR A 22 0.02 -3.42 4.31
CA THR A 22 -0.17 -4.49 3.31
C THR A 22 0.26 -4.02 1.92
N TRP A 23 -0.02 -2.76 1.56
CA TRP A 23 0.44 -2.18 0.30
C TRP A 23 1.98 -2.13 0.23
N ALA A 24 2.63 -1.61 1.27
CA ALA A 24 4.09 -1.52 1.33
C ALA A 24 4.74 -2.91 1.27
N ALA A 25 4.23 -3.89 2.03
CA ALA A 25 4.70 -5.26 2.02
C ALA A 25 4.52 -5.91 0.63
N GLY A 26 3.35 -5.74 0.02
CA GLY A 26 3.05 -6.25 -1.32
C GLY A 26 4.02 -5.71 -2.38
N ARG A 27 4.34 -4.40 -2.36
CA ARG A 27 5.32 -3.82 -3.29
C ARG A 27 6.74 -4.34 -3.05
N ALA A 28 7.14 -4.52 -1.79
CA ALA A 28 8.46 -5.08 -1.48
C ALA A 28 8.58 -6.50 -2.03
N LEU A 29 7.55 -7.33 -1.84
CA LEU A 29 7.49 -8.69 -2.40
C LEU A 29 7.45 -8.68 -3.93
N ALA A 30 6.66 -7.81 -4.55
CA ALA A 30 6.63 -7.67 -6.01
C ALA A 30 8.01 -7.29 -6.58
N GLN A 31 8.75 -6.43 -5.89
CA GLN A 31 10.13 -6.10 -6.26
C GLN A 31 11.05 -7.33 -6.18
N GLN A 32 10.97 -8.08 -5.09
CA GLN A 32 11.82 -9.25 -4.85
C GLN A 32 11.51 -10.42 -5.79
N LEU A 33 10.23 -10.69 -6.05
CA LEU A 33 9.78 -11.88 -6.78
C LEU A 33 9.58 -11.64 -8.28
N HIS A 34 9.22 -10.41 -8.67
CA HIS A 34 8.80 -10.08 -10.04
C HIS A 34 9.50 -8.84 -10.60
N GLY A 35 10.55 -8.35 -9.94
CA GLY A 35 11.26 -7.14 -10.36
C GLY A 35 10.38 -5.89 -10.34
N GLY A 36 9.29 -5.90 -9.58
CA GLY A 36 8.36 -4.79 -9.43
C GLY A 36 7.35 -4.66 -10.57
N LYS A 37 7.34 -5.60 -11.53
CA LYS A 37 6.40 -5.59 -12.66
C LYS A 37 5.02 -6.10 -12.24
N PRO A 38 3.94 -5.51 -12.77
CA PRO A 38 2.60 -5.99 -12.51
C PRO A 38 2.40 -7.39 -13.13
N PRO A 39 1.53 -8.23 -12.56
CA PRO A 39 1.22 -9.55 -13.11
C PRO A 39 0.40 -9.48 -14.41
N LEU A 40 -0.12 -8.30 -14.76
CA LEU A 40 -0.96 -8.03 -15.92
C LEU A 40 -0.49 -6.75 -16.59
N ASN A 41 -0.51 -6.72 -17.93
CA ASN A 41 -0.38 -5.48 -18.70
C ASN A 41 -1.78 -4.93 -18.91
N ILE A 42 -2.02 -3.70 -18.43
CA ILE A 42 -3.29 -3.02 -18.59
C ILE A 42 -3.14 -2.02 -19.75
N GLU A 43 -3.93 -2.19 -20.81
CA GLU A 43 -4.14 -1.13 -21.80
C GLU A 43 -5.15 -0.14 -21.21
N SER A 44 -4.66 1.04 -20.83
CA SER A 44 -5.47 2.11 -20.27
C SER A 44 -5.08 3.43 -20.95
N ASP A 45 -6.08 4.24 -21.26
CA ASP A 45 -5.88 5.62 -21.72
C ASP A 45 -5.67 6.61 -20.57
N GLY A 46 -5.67 6.13 -19.32
CA GLY A 46 -5.43 6.94 -18.14
C GLY A 46 -6.56 7.92 -17.79
N THR A 47 -7.78 7.73 -18.33
CA THR A 47 -8.93 8.55 -17.93
C THR A 47 -9.32 8.26 -16.48
N VAL A 48 -9.31 9.28 -15.63
CA VAL A 48 -9.71 9.20 -14.21
C VAL A 48 -10.82 10.22 -13.97
N PHE A 49 -11.90 9.83 -13.29
CA PHE A 49 -13.05 10.68 -12.94
C PHE A 49 -12.83 11.46 -11.65
#